data_AF-A0AAW0JS15-F1
#
_entry.id   AF-A0AAW0JS15-F1
#
_cell.length_a   1.000
_cell.length_b   1.000
_cell.length_c   1.000
_cell.angle_alpha   90.00
_cell.angle_beta   90.00
_cell.angle_gamma   90.00
#
_symmetry.space_group_name_H-M   'P 1'
#
loop_
_entity.id
_entity.type
_entity.pdbx_description
1 polymer ?
#
loop_
_entity_poly.entity_id
_entity_poly.type
_entity_poly.pdbx_seq_one_letter_code
_entity_poly.pdbx_strand_id
1 'polypeptide(L)'
;MWSVQREPLSYLVSIDSFNFLIDCGWNDHFDPTLLQPLFKVASTIDAVLVSHPDTLHLGSLPYAMKQLGLNAPVYATEPVYRLGLLTMYEQFLSRKQISEFDLLTLDDIDSAFQVMTRLTYSQNHHLTGKGEGIVIAPPCGWASFGRHLNGIVLASFVRPAVLITDAYNALNNQPYRRGEKENEFGETIKKTLAAGGNILLPVDTAGRVLELILTLEQYWSDKSLNYPIFFLTYVASSTIDYVKSFLEWVSDSIAKSFEQNHENPFLLKHVGFCISKSELDNAPDGPKVVLASMASLEVGFSHDIFVEWATDAKNLVLFTERGQICSAL
;
A
#
# COMPACT_ATOMS: atom_id res chain seq x y z
N MET A 1 26.05 1.00 -12.29
CA MET A 1 25.19 0.31 -11.30
C MET A 1 23.78 0.44 -11.84
N TRP A 2 23.22 -0.61 -12.43
CA TRP A 2 21.90 -0.56 -13.05
C TRP A 2 20.86 -0.48 -11.92
N SER A 3 20.32 0.70 -11.65
CA SER A 3 19.18 0.85 -10.75
C SER A 3 17.93 0.39 -11.50
N VAL A 4 17.38 -0.76 -11.13
CA VAL A 4 16.05 -1.18 -11.59
C VAL A 4 15.04 -0.18 -11.00
N GLN A 5 14.47 0.67 -11.86
CA GLN A 5 13.43 1.61 -11.48
C GLN A 5 12.11 0.85 -11.27
N ARG A 6 11.36 1.22 -10.24
CA ARG A 6 10.01 0.69 -10.03
C ARG A 6 9.05 1.59 -10.81
N GLU A 7 8.84 1.25 -12.08
CA GLU A 7 7.88 1.96 -12.94
C GLU A 7 6.43 1.58 -12.56
N PRO A 8 5.45 2.46 -12.82
CA PRO A 8 4.04 2.14 -12.65
C PRO A 8 3.65 0.91 -13.47
N LEU A 9 2.87 0.01 -12.87
CA LEU A 9 2.55 -1.27 -13.49
C LEU A 9 1.26 -1.15 -14.29
N SER A 10 1.34 -1.47 -15.58
CA SER A 10 0.17 -1.60 -16.44
C SER A 10 0.48 -2.49 -17.63
N TYR A 11 -0.25 -3.60 -17.75
CA TYR A 11 -0.02 -4.61 -18.77
C TYR A 11 -1.29 -4.89 -19.56
N LEU A 12 -1.20 -4.85 -20.90
CA LEU A 12 -2.28 -5.28 -21.77
C LEU A 12 -2.09 -6.76 -22.13
N VAL A 13 -3.05 -7.61 -21.77
CA VAL A 13 -3.05 -9.04 -22.08
C VAL A 13 -4.28 -9.37 -22.91
N SER A 14 -4.05 -9.81 -24.16
CA SER A 14 -5.10 -10.24 -25.07
C SER A 14 -5.22 -11.76 -25.08
N ILE A 15 -6.41 -12.27 -24.77
CA ILE A 15 -6.77 -13.69 -24.91
C ILE A 15 -7.83 -13.76 -26.01
N ASP A 16 -7.43 -14.31 -27.16
CA ASP A 16 -8.22 -14.29 -28.40
C ASP A 16 -8.68 -12.87 -28.79
N SER A 17 -9.95 -12.55 -28.60
CA SER A 17 -10.51 -11.22 -28.86
C SER A 17 -10.73 -10.39 -27.60
N PHE A 18 -10.45 -10.95 -26.41
CA PHE A 18 -10.71 -10.32 -25.12
C PHE A 18 -9.45 -9.66 -24.55
N ASN A 19 -9.52 -8.37 -24.26
CA ASN A 19 -8.40 -7.57 -23.78
C ASN A 19 -8.51 -7.28 -22.28
N PHE A 20 -7.59 -7.82 -21.50
CA PHE A 20 -7.39 -7.47 -20.10
C PHE A 20 -6.37 -6.35 -19.95
N LEU A 21 -6.69 -5.36 -19.13
CA LEU A 21 -5.70 -4.49 -18.51
C LEU A 21 -5.38 -5.03 -17.12
N ILE A 22 -4.15 -5.49 -16.90
CA ILE A 22 -3.65 -5.89 -15.59
C ILE A 22 -2.93 -4.68 -15.00
N ASP A 23 -3.48 -4.18 -13.91
CA ASP A 23 -3.07 -2.98 -13.19
C ASP A 23 -3.12 -1.69 -14.04
N CYS A 24 -3.44 -0.60 -13.36
CA CYS A 24 -3.53 0.74 -13.90
C CYS A 24 -2.74 1.67 -12.96
N GLY A 25 -1.44 1.41 -12.86
CA GLY A 25 -0.52 2.13 -12.00
C GLY A 25 -0.29 3.58 -12.41
N TRP A 26 0.14 4.39 -11.45
CA TRP A 26 0.74 5.70 -11.72
C TRP A 26 2.00 5.91 -10.87
N ASN A 27 2.79 6.93 -11.21
CA ASN A 27 3.96 7.30 -10.43
C ASN A 27 3.57 8.31 -9.34
N ASP A 28 4.48 8.53 -8.40
CA ASP A 28 4.26 9.48 -7.31
C ASP A 28 4.18 10.95 -7.77
N HIS A 29 4.43 11.24 -9.05
CA HIS A 29 4.27 12.58 -9.61
C HIS A 29 2.91 12.76 -10.31
N PHE A 30 2.15 11.69 -10.52
CA PHE A 30 0.91 11.69 -11.30
C PHE A 30 1.11 12.32 -12.69
N ASP A 31 2.20 11.95 -13.36
CA ASP A 31 2.56 12.49 -14.67
C ASP A 31 1.67 11.90 -15.78
N PRO A 32 0.78 12.69 -16.42
CA PRO A 32 -0.11 12.19 -17.46
C PRO A 32 0.60 11.73 -18.73
N THR A 33 1.85 12.17 -18.96
CA THR A 33 2.61 11.78 -20.15
C THR A 33 2.94 10.28 -20.15
N LEU A 34 3.05 9.66 -18.98
CA LEU A 34 3.24 8.22 -18.83
C LEU A 34 2.03 7.40 -19.29
N LEU A 35 0.84 8.01 -19.35
CA LEU A 35 -0.42 7.34 -19.72
C LEU A 35 -0.72 7.40 -21.23
N GLN A 36 0.16 8.00 -22.04
CA GLN A 36 0.01 8.04 -23.49
C GLN A 36 -0.13 6.65 -24.16
N PRO A 37 0.59 5.59 -23.72
CA PRO A 37 0.36 4.24 -24.24
C PRO A 37 -1.03 3.73 -23.90
N LEU A 38 -1.49 3.94 -22.66
CA LEU A 38 -2.82 3.52 -22.20
C LEU A 38 -3.93 4.24 -22.97
N PHE A 39 -3.79 5.54 -23.23
CA PHE A 39 -4.75 6.33 -24.02
C PHE A 39 -5.06 5.71 -25.38
N LYS A 40 -4.06 5.10 -26.04
CA LYS A 40 -4.23 4.48 -27.38
C LYS A 40 -5.08 3.21 -27.35
N VAL A 41 -5.14 2.53 -26.20
CA VAL A 41 -5.77 1.21 -26.06
C VAL A 41 -6.95 1.20 -25.08
N ALA A 42 -7.16 2.29 -24.33
CA ALA A 42 -8.18 2.44 -23.29
C ALA A 42 -9.58 1.99 -23.73
N SER A 43 -10.01 2.40 -24.93
CA SER A 43 -11.33 2.08 -25.48
C SER A 43 -11.47 0.62 -25.95
N THR A 44 -10.37 -0.13 -26.03
CA THR A 44 -10.36 -1.52 -26.52
C THR A 44 -10.33 -2.55 -25.40
N ILE A 45 -10.17 -2.10 -24.15
CA ILE A 45 -10.09 -2.95 -22.97
C ILE A 45 -11.49 -3.46 -22.61
N ASP A 46 -11.60 -4.76 -22.36
CA ASP A 46 -12.85 -5.44 -22.02
C ASP A 46 -12.98 -5.70 -20.51
N ALA A 47 -11.87 -5.80 -19.78
CA ALA A 47 -11.85 -5.89 -18.31
C ALA A 47 -10.54 -5.37 -17.72
N VAL A 48 -10.59 -4.85 -16.49
CA VAL A 48 -9.42 -4.43 -15.72
C VAL A 48 -9.26 -5.33 -14.51
N LEU A 49 -8.05 -5.84 -14.24
CA LEU A 49 -7.71 -6.58 -13.04
C LEU A 49 -6.77 -5.74 -12.19
N VAL A 50 -7.10 -5.52 -10.92
CA VAL A 50 -6.25 -4.77 -9.97
C VAL A 50 -5.71 -5.70 -8.91
N SER A 51 -4.39 -5.71 -8.74
CA SER A 51 -3.68 -6.68 -7.90
C SER A 51 -3.38 -6.17 -6.48
N HIS A 52 -3.04 -4.88 -6.30
CA HIS A 52 -2.62 -4.32 -5.01
C HIS A 52 -3.27 -2.96 -4.72
N PRO A 53 -3.47 -2.60 -3.43
CA PRO A 53 -4.09 -1.35 -3.01
C PRO A 53 -3.10 -0.18 -2.95
N ASP A 54 -2.22 -0.01 -3.94
CA ASP A 54 -1.23 1.07 -3.95
C ASP A 54 -1.25 1.89 -5.25
N THR A 55 -0.65 3.07 -5.21
CA THR A 55 -0.60 3.98 -6.37
C THR A 55 0.06 3.33 -7.60
N LEU A 56 1.02 2.43 -7.39
CA LEU A 56 1.76 1.76 -8.47
C LEU A 56 0.92 0.73 -9.23
N HIS A 57 -0.20 0.27 -8.68
CA HIS A 57 -1.08 -0.71 -9.33
C HIS A 57 -2.46 -0.15 -9.68
N LEU A 58 -2.96 0.89 -8.99
CA LEU A 58 -4.29 1.46 -9.28
C LEU A 58 -4.34 2.99 -9.39
N GLY A 59 -3.21 3.68 -9.25
CA GLY A 59 -3.16 5.14 -9.14
C GLY A 59 -3.77 5.89 -10.32
N SER A 60 -3.64 5.37 -11.54
CA SER A 60 -4.18 6.02 -12.75
C SER A 60 -5.59 5.58 -13.09
N LEU A 61 -6.18 4.61 -12.36
CA LEU A 61 -7.51 4.07 -12.65
C LEU A 61 -8.60 5.17 -12.73
N PRO A 62 -8.75 6.08 -11.73
CA PRO A 62 -9.80 7.10 -11.82
C PRO A 62 -9.58 8.07 -12.99
N TYR A 63 -8.33 8.38 -13.32
CA TYR A 63 -7.97 9.27 -14.41
C TYR A 63 -8.23 8.60 -15.76
N ALA A 64 -7.86 7.33 -15.89
CA ALA A 64 -8.06 6.54 -17.09
C ALA A 64 -9.55 6.39 -17.45
N MET A 65 -10.39 6.16 -16.45
CA MET A 65 -11.83 6.07 -16.64
C MET A 65 -12.44 7.41 -17.08
N LYS A 66 -12.05 8.51 -16.43
CA LYS A 66 -12.59 9.83 -16.73
C LYS A 66 -12.08 10.42 -18.04
N GLN A 67 -10.77 10.37 -18.27
CA GLN A 67 -10.08 11.17 -19.29
C GLN A 67 -9.64 10.34 -20.49
N LEU A 68 -9.38 9.04 -20.30
CA LEU A 68 -8.82 8.18 -21.36
C LEU A 68 -9.88 7.28 -22.03
N GLY A 69 -11.12 7.27 -21.53
CA GLY A 69 -12.22 6.50 -22.11
C GLY A 69 -12.21 5.01 -21.71
N LEU A 70 -11.59 4.66 -20.58
CA LEU A 70 -11.63 3.31 -20.03
C LEU A 70 -13.00 3.03 -19.40
N ASN A 71 -13.86 2.29 -20.10
CA ASN A 71 -15.23 1.99 -19.65
C ASN A 71 -15.44 0.52 -19.22
N ALA A 72 -14.36 -0.22 -19.05
CA ALA A 72 -14.41 -1.65 -18.75
C ALA A 72 -14.75 -1.93 -17.27
N PRO A 73 -15.43 -3.06 -16.97
CA PRO A 73 -15.58 -3.52 -15.59
C PRO A 73 -14.21 -3.77 -14.95
N VAL A 74 -14.08 -3.35 -13.69
CA VAL A 74 -12.86 -3.50 -12.90
C VAL A 74 -13.08 -4.62 -11.89
N TYR A 75 -12.09 -5.51 -11.72
CA TYR A 75 -12.14 -6.62 -10.77
C TYR A 75 -10.99 -6.52 -9.78
N ALA A 76 -11.30 -6.60 -8.50
CA ALA A 76 -10.31 -6.67 -7.43
C ALA A 76 -10.85 -7.42 -6.22
N THR A 77 -9.98 -7.78 -5.29
CA THR A 77 -10.41 -8.35 -4.01
C THR A 77 -10.93 -7.27 -3.06
N GLU A 78 -11.71 -7.67 -2.05
CA GLU A 78 -12.28 -6.72 -1.08
C GLU A 78 -11.21 -5.85 -0.37
N PRO A 79 -10.04 -6.37 0.07
CA PRO A 79 -8.98 -5.52 0.61
C PRO A 79 -8.41 -4.56 -0.42
N VAL A 80 -8.23 -4.98 -1.67
CA VAL A 80 -7.73 -4.10 -2.74
C VAL A 80 -8.71 -2.95 -3.00
N TYR A 81 -10.00 -3.24 -3.05
CA TYR A 81 -11.06 -2.24 -3.20
C TYR A 81 -11.01 -1.19 -2.08
N ARG A 82 -11.00 -1.60 -0.81
CA ARG A 82 -11.16 -0.65 0.30
C ARG A 82 -9.87 0.07 0.68
N LEU A 83 -8.77 -0.66 0.77
CA LEU A 83 -7.47 -0.06 1.05
C LEU A 83 -6.98 0.78 -0.15
N GLY A 84 -7.34 0.36 -1.37
CA GLY A 84 -7.09 1.14 -2.57
C GLY A 84 -7.84 2.48 -2.55
N LEU A 85 -9.12 2.46 -2.15
CA LEU A 85 -9.92 3.68 -2.01
C LEU A 85 -9.29 4.66 -1.02
N LEU A 86 -8.92 4.17 0.17
CA LEU A 86 -8.25 4.98 1.19
C LEU A 86 -6.89 5.49 0.72
N THR A 87 -6.13 4.70 -0.03
CA THR A 87 -4.86 5.12 -0.63
C THR A 87 -5.06 6.27 -1.63
N MET A 88 -6.10 6.19 -2.47
CA MET A 88 -6.41 7.27 -3.42
C MET A 88 -6.90 8.54 -2.72
N TYR A 89 -7.69 8.42 -1.66
CA TYR A 89 -8.05 9.57 -0.82
C TYR A 89 -6.83 10.22 -0.19
N GLU A 90 -5.91 9.42 0.37
CA GLU A 90 -4.67 9.93 0.95
C GLU A 90 -3.81 10.67 -0.08
N GLN A 91 -3.68 10.11 -1.29
CA GLN A 91 -2.95 10.75 -2.39
C GLN A 91 -3.58 12.08 -2.81
N PHE A 92 -4.91 12.13 -2.93
CA PHE A 92 -5.62 13.36 -3.28
C PHE A 92 -5.46 14.44 -2.20
N LEU A 93 -5.70 14.09 -0.93
CA LEU A 93 -5.63 15.05 0.19
C LEU A 93 -4.21 15.59 0.39
N SER A 94 -3.21 14.70 0.33
CA SER A 94 -1.79 15.08 0.48
C SER A 94 -1.32 16.06 -0.60
N ARG A 95 -1.80 15.91 -1.84
CA ARG A 95 -1.44 16.81 -2.95
C ARG A 95 -2.17 18.13 -2.89
N LYS A 96 -3.46 18.09 -2.54
CA LYS A 96 -4.29 19.29 -2.39
C LYS A 96 -3.79 20.21 -1.26
N GLN A 97 -3.07 19.67 -0.28
CA GLN A 97 -2.42 20.47 0.76
C GLN A 97 -1.30 21.38 0.20
N ILE A 98 -0.56 20.91 -0.81
CA ILE A 98 0.66 21.57 -1.30
C ILE A 98 0.39 22.40 -2.57
N SER A 99 -0.53 21.96 -3.44
CA SER A 99 -0.79 22.57 -4.74
C SER A 99 -2.24 22.42 -5.18
N GLU A 100 -2.67 23.24 -6.15
CA GLU A 100 -3.92 22.99 -6.88
C GLU A 100 -3.78 21.69 -7.68
N PHE A 101 -4.49 20.64 -7.25
CA PHE A 101 -4.44 19.31 -7.85
C PHE A 101 -5.72 19.05 -8.66
N ASP A 102 -5.67 19.35 -9.95
CA ASP A 102 -6.84 19.32 -10.85
C ASP A 102 -6.97 18.05 -11.70
N LEU A 103 -6.04 17.09 -11.55
CA LEU A 103 -6.06 15.85 -12.33
C LEU A 103 -7.22 14.93 -11.95
N LEU A 104 -7.59 14.91 -10.67
CA LEU A 104 -8.58 14.00 -10.08
C LEU A 104 -9.34 14.71 -8.97
N THR A 105 -10.61 14.34 -8.77
CA THR A 105 -11.42 14.73 -7.60
C THR A 105 -11.78 13.52 -6.74
N LEU A 106 -12.32 13.75 -5.53
CA LEU A 106 -12.88 12.68 -4.70
C LEU A 106 -14.04 11.96 -5.41
N ASP A 107 -14.88 12.71 -6.14
CA ASP A 107 -16.00 12.13 -6.91
C ASP A 107 -15.50 11.21 -8.04
N ASP A 108 -14.37 11.55 -8.66
CA ASP A 108 -13.76 10.71 -9.70
C ASP A 108 -13.25 9.40 -9.10
N ILE A 109 -12.63 9.47 -7.91
CA ILE A 109 -12.18 8.30 -7.15
C ILE A 109 -13.39 7.42 -6.81
N ASP A 110 -14.44 8.00 -6.23
CA ASP A 110 -15.64 7.28 -5.85
C ASP A 110 -16.31 6.59 -7.04
N SER A 111 -16.43 7.30 -8.16
CA SER A 111 -17.02 6.76 -9.40
C SER A 111 -16.22 5.58 -9.94
N ALA A 112 -14.89 5.65 -9.90
CA ALA A 112 -14.01 4.58 -10.38
C ALA A 112 -14.06 3.33 -9.49
N PHE A 113 -14.14 3.51 -8.18
CA PHE A 113 -14.26 2.39 -7.24
C PHE A 113 -15.67 1.79 -7.27
N GLN A 114 -16.73 2.60 -7.41
CA GLN A 114 -18.11 2.10 -7.40
C GLN A 114 -18.41 1.06 -8.49
N VAL A 115 -17.75 1.14 -9.66
CA VAL A 115 -17.90 0.15 -10.74
C VAL A 115 -17.11 -1.14 -10.52
N MET A 116 -16.28 -1.20 -9.48
CA MET A 116 -15.42 -2.34 -9.20
C MET A 116 -16.22 -3.53 -8.66
N THR A 117 -16.10 -4.66 -9.36
CA THR A 117 -16.60 -5.95 -8.92
C THR A 117 -15.63 -6.56 -7.92
N ARG A 118 -16.13 -6.80 -6.71
CA ARG A 118 -15.36 -7.30 -5.57
C ARG A 118 -15.39 -8.83 -5.57
N LEU A 119 -14.21 -9.44 -5.58
CA LEU A 119 -14.01 -10.89 -5.61
C LEU A 119 -13.45 -11.40 -4.28
N THR A 120 -13.74 -12.65 -3.94
CA THR A 120 -13.12 -13.35 -2.81
C THR A 120 -11.98 -14.26 -3.27
N TYR A 121 -11.04 -14.57 -2.37
CA TYR A 121 -9.98 -15.52 -2.71
C TYR A 121 -10.54 -16.89 -3.08
N SER A 122 -9.92 -17.54 -4.06
CA SER A 122 -10.35 -18.84 -4.58
C SER A 122 -11.78 -18.86 -5.16
N GLN A 123 -12.39 -17.70 -5.38
CA GLN A 123 -13.65 -17.59 -6.11
C GLN A 123 -13.39 -17.65 -7.61
N ASN A 124 -13.98 -18.63 -8.26
CA ASN A 124 -14.02 -18.67 -9.72
C ASN A 124 -15.10 -17.72 -10.23
N HIS A 125 -14.70 -16.60 -10.81
CA HIS A 125 -15.60 -15.67 -11.48
C HIS A 125 -15.60 -15.95 -12.98
N HIS A 126 -16.73 -16.45 -13.47
CA HIS A 126 -16.93 -16.75 -14.89
C HIS A 126 -17.36 -15.48 -15.63
N LEU A 127 -16.57 -15.08 -16.64
CA LEU A 127 -16.94 -13.96 -17.49
C LEU A 127 -18.07 -14.33 -18.46
N THR A 128 -18.86 -13.34 -18.83
CA THR A 128 -19.99 -13.48 -19.76
C THR A 128 -19.74 -12.67 -21.03
N GLY A 129 -20.52 -12.93 -22.09
CA GLY A 129 -20.41 -12.21 -23.36
C GLY A 129 -19.10 -12.51 -24.09
N LYS A 130 -18.35 -11.46 -24.47
CA LYS A 130 -17.10 -11.60 -25.22
C LYS A 130 -16.02 -12.42 -24.50
N GLY A 131 -16.08 -12.47 -23.17
CA GLY A 131 -15.17 -13.23 -22.32
C GLY A 131 -15.68 -14.62 -21.94
N GLU A 132 -16.75 -15.13 -22.56
CA GLU A 132 -17.30 -16.44 -22.24
C GLU A 132 -16.24 -17.54 -22.35
N GLY A 133 -16.13 -18.36 -21.29
CA GLY A 133 -15.09 -19.38 -21.16
C GLY A 133 -13.84 -18.94 -20.39
N ILE A 134 -13.67 -17.65 -20.12
CA ILE A 134 -12.58 -17.12 -19.28
C ILE A 134 -13.04 -17.09 -17.81
N VAL A 135 -12.17 -17.56 -16.92
CA VAL A 135 -12.40 -17.58 -15.47
C VAL A 135 -11.34 -16.75 -14.77
N ILE A 136 -11.76 -15.78 -13.97
CA ILE A 136 -10.90 -15.02 -13.07
C ILE A 136 -10.89 -15.74 -11.73
N ALA A 137 -9.72 -16.11 -11.23
CA ALA A 137 -9.54 -16.78 -9.94
C ALA A 137 -8.43 -16.07 -9.15
N PRO A 138 -8.78 -15.21 -8.17
CA PRO A 138 -7.79 -14.56 -7.32
C PRO A 138 -7.06 -15.60 -6.45
N PRO A 139 -5.72 -15.67 -6.49
CA PRO A 139 -4.96 -16.66 -5.72
C PRO A 139 -5.03 -16.35 -4.22
N CYS A 140 -4.97 -17.40 -3.39
CA CYS A 140 -4.86 -17.22 -1.95
C CYS A 140 -3.44 -16.81 -1.54
N GLY A 141 -3.35 -15.73 -0.76
CA GLY A 141 -2.10 -15.20 -0.22
C GLY A 141 -1.51 -14.06 -1.06
N TRP A 142 -0.68 -13.24 -0.41
CA TRP A 142 -0.01 -12.10 -1.04
C TRP A 142 1.44 -12.47 -1.36
N ALA A 143 2.05 -11.79 -2.34
CA ALA A 143 3.45 -12.03 -2.70
C ALA A 143 4.43 -11.76 -1.55
N SER A 144 4.07 -10.87 -0.62
CA SER A 144 4.86 -10.53 0.56
C SER A 144 4.39 -11.31 1.79
N PHE A 145 5.19 -12.30 2.21
CA PHE A 145 5.00 -12.99 3.48
C PHE A 145 5.30 -12.05 4.66
N GLY A 146 4.32 -11.85 5.54
CA GLY A 146 4.35 -10.89 6.65
C GLY A 146 3.97 -11.54 7.99
N ARG A 147 3.78 -10.76 9.05
CA ARG A 147 3.02 -11.19 10.24
C ARG A 147 1.52 -11.12 9.96
N HIS A 148 1.06 -10.11 9.20
CA HIS A 148 -0.34 -9.92 8.83
C HIS A 148 -0.73 -10.65 7.55
N LEU A 149 0.19 -11.08 6.69
CA LEU A 149 -0.15 -11.75 5.43
C LEU A 149 0.45 -13.16 5.34
N ASN A 150 -0.38 -14.11 4.93
CA ASN A 150 0.06 -15.41 4.43
C ASN A 150 0.82 -15.23 3.11
N GLY A 151 1.83 -16.06 2.90
CA GLY A 151 2.56 -16.10 1.64
C GLY A 151 1.71 -16.74 0.55
N ILE A 152 1.94 -16.35 -0.70
CA ILE A 152 1.26 -16.93 -1.85
C ILE A 152 1.46 -18.45 -1.93
N VAL A 153 0.37 -19.19 -2.10
CA VAL A 153 0.41 -20.67 -2.20
C VAL A 153 0.70 -21.06 -3.66
N LEU A 154 1.98 -20.98 -4.06
CA LEU A 154 2.40 -21.32 -5.44
C LEU A 154 2.08 -22.76 -5.86
N ALA A 155 1.95 -23.67 -4.89
CA ALA A 155 1.61 -25.08 -5.14
C ALA A 155 0.20 -25.28 -5.73
N SER A 156 -0.66 -24.26 -5.69
CA SER A 156 -1.97 -24.28 -6.34
C SER A 156 -1.91 -24.23 -7.87
N PHE A 157 -0.79 -23.77 -8.45
CA PHE A 157 -0.61 -23.69 -9.89
C PHE A 157 -0.03 -25.00 -10.44
N VAL A 158 -0.88 -25.83 -11.06
CA VAL A 158 -0.46 -27.20 -11.46
C VAL A 158 0.31 -27.24 -12.79
N ARG A 159 0.22 -26.21 -13.65
CA ARG A 159 1.03 -25.97 -14.88
C ARG A 159 0.49 -24.73 -15.63
N PRO A 160 0.90 -23.50 -15.29
CA PRO A 160 0.45 -22.33 -16.03
C PRO A 160 1.00 -22.34 -17.47
N ALA A 161 0.19 -21.96 -18.45
CA ALA A 161 0.66 -21.78 -19.83
C ALA A 161 1.57 -20.54 -19.97
N VAL A 162 1.25 -19.49 -19.21
CA VAL A 162 2.00 -18.24 -19.11
C VAL A 162 2.06 -17.84 -17.64
N LEU A 163 3.23 -17.40 -17.17
CA LEU A 163 3.43 -16.82 -15.84
C LEU A 163 4.00 -15.40 -16.02
N ILE A 164 3.23 -14.40 -15.60
CA ILE A 164 3.67 -13.00 -15.54
C ILE A 164 4.10 -12.73 -14.10
N THR A 165 5.36 -12.34 -13.90
CA THR A 165 5.93 -12.08 -12.57
C THR A 165 7.00 -11.00 -12.67
N ASP A 166 7.24 -10.28 -11.56
CA ASP A 166 8.35 -9.34 -11.48
C ASP A 166 9.69 -10.05 -11.24
N ALA A 167 10.78 -9.36 -11.52
CA ALA A 167 12.13 -9.77 -11.16
C ALA A 167 12.83 -8.74 -10.28
N TYR A 168 12.06 -7.88 -9.59
CA TYR A 168 12.59 -6.70 -8.91
C TYR A 168 13.60 -7.09 -7.82
N ASN A 169 13.34 -8.19 -7.11
CA ASN A 169 14.23 -8.74 -6.09
C ASN A 169 14.97 -10.01 -6.54
N ALA A 170 14.99 -10.34 -7.84
CA ALA A 170 15.53 -11.63 -8.33
C ALA A 170 17.01 -11.84 -8.00
N LEU A 171 17.80 -10.76 -7.92
CA LEU A 171 19.23 -10.81 -7.58
C LEU A 171 19.50 -10.55 -6.09
N ASN A 172 18.47 -10.33 -5.29
CA ASN A 172 18.62 -10.05 -3.87
C ASN A 172 18.79 -11.35 -3.08
N ASN A 173 20.01 -11.86 -3.06
CA ASN A 173 20.37 -13.10 -2.37
C ASN A 173 20.53 -12.95 -0.84
N GLN A 174 20.05 -11.85 -0.24
CA GLN A 174 20.12 -11.72 1.20
C GLN A 174 19.22 -12.76 1.89
N PRO A 175 19.75 -13.64 2.74
CA PRO A 175 18.91 -14.54 3.52
C PRO A 175 18.00 -13.70 4.41
N TYR A 176 16.69 -13.84 4.23
CA TYR A 176 15.71 -13.07 4.98
C TYR A 176 15.63 -13.57 6.43
N ARG A 177 16.52 -13.09 7.28
CA ARG A 177 16.51 -13.35 8.72
C ARG A 177 15.60 -12.36 9.43
N ARG A 178 14.28 -12.59 9.33
CA ARG A 178 13.24 -11.69 9.85
C ARG A 178 13.52 -11.27 11.30
N GLY A 179 13.74 -12.24 12.19
CA GLY A 179 13.93 -11.96 13.62
C GLY A 179 15.16 -11.09 13.93
N GLU A 180 16.28 -11.29 13.22
CA GLU A 180 17.47 -10.45 13.39
C GLU A 180 17.20 -9.01 12.94
N LYS A 181 16.55 -8.83 11.78
CA LYS A 181 16.21 -7.50 11.24
C LYS A 181 15.18 -6.76 12.08
N GLU A 182 14.17 -7.46 12.59
CA GLU A 182 13.17 -6.87 13.50
C GLU A 182 13.81 -6.41 14.82
N ASN A 183 14.74 -7.21 15.37
CA ASN A 183 15.44 -6.82 16.59
C ASN A 183 16.40 -5.64 16.34
N GLU A 184 17.14 -5.64 15.22
CA GLU A 184 17.99 -4.52 14.82
C GLU A 184 17.18 -3.22 14.65
N PHE A 185 16.02 -3.32 14.00
CA PHE A 185 15.07 -2.23 13.83
C PHE A 185 14.61 -1.68 15.19
N GLY A 186 14.14 -2.54 16.09
CA GLY A 186 13.69 -2.15 17.43
C GLY A 186 14.79 -1.53 18.28
N GLU A 187 16.00 -2.11 18.29
CA GLU A 187 17.13 -1.57 19.07
C GLU A 187 17.61 -0.21 18.52
N THR A 188 17.57 -0.01 17.21
CA THR A 188 17.87 1.29 16.58
C THR A 188 16.88 2.36 17.03
N ILE A 189 15.58 2.02 17.04
CA ILE A 189 14.51 2.90 17.53
C ILE A 189 14.73 3.25 19.01
N LYS A 190 14.91 2.24 19.85
CA LYS A 190 15.12 2.41 21.29
C LYS A 190 16.33 3.29 21.59
N LYS A 191 17.45 3.08 20.90
CA LYS A 191 18.68 3.87 21.07
C LYS A 191 18.45 5.35 20.74
N THR A 192 17.71 5.64 19.68
CA THR A 192 17.42 7.01 19.23
C THR A 192 16.50 7.73 20.22
N LEU A 193 15.43 7.08 20.65
CA LEU A 193 14.50 7.63 21.65
C LEU A 193 15.21 7.90 22.99
N ALA A 194 16.11 7.00 23.42
CA ALA A 194 16.92 7.20 24.63
C ALA A 194 17.90 8.37 24.53
N ALA A 195 18.34 8.73 23.32
CA ALA A 195 19.16 9.92 23.06
C ALA A 195 18.33 11.23 22.99
N GLY A 196 17.00 11.13 23.12
CA GLY A 196 16.09 12.26 23.04
C GLY A 196 15.74 12.69 21.62
N GLY A 197 16.03 11.86 20.61
CA GLY A 197 15.69 12.11 19.21
C GLY A 197 14.29 11.61 18.85
N ASN A 198 13.66 12.29 17.90
CA ASN A 198 12.42 11.83 17.27
C ASN A 198 12.72 10.88 16.11
N ILE A 199 11.75 10.02 15.80
CA ILE A 199 11.87 9.05 14.71
C ILE A 199 10.74 9.25 13.72
N LEU A 200 11.09 9.51 12.46
CA LEU A 200 10.18 9.54 11.34
C LEU A 200 10.28 8.24 10.55
N LEU A 201 9.15 7.59 10.31
CA LEU A 201 9.00 6.48 9.37
C LEU A 201 8.08 6.94 8.23
N PRO A 202 8.62 7.27 7.05
CA PRO A 202 7.81 7.46 5.86
C PRO A 202 7.21 6.11 5.46
N VAL A 203 5.88 6.05 5.37
CA VAL A 203 5.15 4.80 5.12
C VAL A 203 4.08 4.99 4.05
N ASP A 204 3.67 3.87 3.48
CA ASP A 204 2.47 3.79 2.65
C ASP A 204 1.19 3.87 3.51
N THR A 205 0.05 4.02 2.85
CA THR A 205 -1.23 4.24 3.54
C THR A 205 -1.77 2.96 4.19
N ALA A 206 -1.62 1.81 3.53
CA ALA A 206 -2.43 0.64 3.86
C ALA A 206 -1.78 -0.74 3.62
N GLY A 207 -0.53 -0.83 3.20
CA GLY A 207 0.18 -2.08 2.95
C GLY A 207 1.24 -2.35 4.01
N ARG A 208 2.47 -1.90 3.77
CA ARG A 208 3.63 -2.20 4.64
C ARG A 208 3.49 -1.57 6.02
N VAL A 209 2.82 -0.43 6.12
CA VAL A 209 2.53 0.23 7.40
C VAL A 209 1.84 -0.68 8.40
N LEU A 210 0.96 -1.58 7.94
CA LEU A 210 0.25 -2.51 8.83
C LEU A 210 1.21 -3.52 9.48
N GLU A 211 2.23 -4.00 8.76
CA GLU A 211 3.30 -4.80 9.36
C GLU A 211 4.08 -3.99 10.40
N LEU A 212 4.46 -2.77 10.06
CA LEU A 212 5.29 -1.93 10.93
C LEU A 212 4.56 -1.60 12.23
N ILE A 213 3.27 -1.28 12.14
CA ILE A 213 2.40 -1.02 13.30
C ILE A 213 2.37 -2.24 14.22
N LEU A 214 2.13 -3.44 13.70
CA LEU A 214 2.11 -4.66 14.52
C LEU A 214 3.49 -4.99 15.12
N THR A 215 4.56 -4.79 14.36
CA THR A 215 5.93 -4.99 14.85
C THR A 215 6.26 -4.02 15.99
N LEU A 216 5.87 -2.74 15.87
CA LEU A 216 6.08 -1.74 16.90
C LEU A 216 5.24 -2.02 18.14
N GLU A 217 3.96 -2.34 17.98
CA GLU A 217 3.04 -2.65 19.08
C GLU A 217 3.56 -3.82 19.94
N GLN A 218 4.06 -4.87 19.29
CA GLN A 218 4.67 -5.99 19.97
C GLN A 218 5.99 -5.60 20.65
N TYR A 219 6.88 -4.88 19.95
CA TYR A 219 8.17 -4.47 20.51
C TYR A 219 7.98 -3.56 21.74
N TRP A 220 6.99 -2.65 21.71
CA TRP A 220 6.63 -1.81 22.85
C TRP A 220 6.17 -2.61 24.05
N SER A 221 5.35 -3.63 23.82
CA SER A 221 4.86 -4.52 24.86
C SER A 221 6.00 -5.37 25.45
N ASP A 222 6.85 -5.97 24.60
CA ASP A 222 7.95 -6.85 25.01
C ASP A 222 9.05 -6.11 25.80
N LYS A 223 9.32 -4.85 25.42
CA LYS A 223 10.36 -4.01 26.05
C LYS A 223 9.81 -3.03 27.09
N SER A 224 8.48 -2.97 27.27
CA SER A 224 7.79 -2.03 28.17
C SER A 224 8.22 -0.58 27.93
N LEU A 225 8.19 -0.14 26.67
CA LEU A 225 8.52 1.23 26.29
C LEU A 225 7.33 2.16 26.52
N ASN A 226 7.59 3.39 26.99
CA ASN A 226 6.57 4.39 27.30
C ASN A 226 6.62 5.61 26.36
N TYR A 227 7.32 5.51 25.23
CA TYR A 227 7.39 6.59 24.24
C TYR A 227 6.15 6.57 23.34
N PRO A 228 5.58 7.73 22.99
CA PRO A 228 4.39 7.78 22.14
C PRO A 228 4.72 7.40 20.69
N ILE A 229 3.82 6.63 20.07
CA ILE A 229 3.85 6.30 18.65
C ILE A 229 2.61 6.92 17.99
N PHE A 230 2.79 7.64 16.89
CA PHE A 230 1.71 8.23 16.11
C PHE A 230 1.68 7.67 14.69
N PHE A 231 0.51 7.24 14.25
CA PHE A 231 0.22 6.96 12.85
C PHE A 231 -0.52 8.17 12.26
N LEU A 232 0.20 8.94 11.42
CA LEU A 232 -0.24 10.21 10.87
C LEU A 232 -0.52 10.09 9.37
N THR A 233 -1.80 9.95 9.03
CA THR A 233 -2.32 9.96 7.66
C THR A 233 -3.74 10.54 7.71
N TYR A 234 -4.24 11.14 6.63
CA TYR A 234 -5.62 11.67 6.61
C TYR A 234 -6.68 10.57 6.84
N VAL A 235 -6.34 9.34 6.50
CA VAL A 235 -7.23 8.16 6.59
C VAL A 235 -6.82 7.16 7.69
N ALA A 236 -6.03 7.57 8.68
CA ALA A 236 -5.43 6.67 9.66
C ALA A 236 -6.48 5.83 10.41
N SER A 237 -7.47 6.49 11.00
CA SER A 237 -8.54 5.83 11.75
C SER A 237 -9.36 4.88 10.87
N SER A 238 -9.74 5.32 9.68
CA SER A 238 -10.51 4.52 8.72
C SER A 238 -9.74 3.28 8.26
N THR A 239 -8.43 3.41 8.06
CA THR A 239 -7.56 2.29 7.66
C THR A 239 -7.53 1.22 8.74
N ILE A 240 -7.28 1.62 9.99
CA ILE A 240 -7.18 0.68 11.10
C ILE A 240 -8.54 0.07 11.44
N ASP A 241 -9.63 0.85 11.42
CA ASP A 241 -10.98 0.32 11.66
C ASP A 241 -11.42 -0.65 10.57
N TYR A 242 -11.03 -0.40 9.33
CA TYR A 242 -11.21 -1.36 8.26
C TYR A 242 -10.46 -2.66 8.55
N VAL A 243 -9.15 -2.60 8.79
CA VAL A 243 -8.32 -3.81 9.01
C VAL A 243 -8.81 -4.61 10.23
N LYS A 244 -9.29 -3.94 11.29
CA LYS A 244 -9.90 -4.61 12.46
C LYS A 244 -11.11 -5.49 12.09
N SER A 245 -11.86 -5.13 11.05
CA SER A 245 -13.10 -5.82 10.66
C SER A 245 -12.89 -6.92 9.61
N PHE A 246 -11.71 -7.02 9.00
CA PHE A 246 -11.40 -7.94 7.89
C PHE A 246 -10.29 -8.95 8.25
N LEU A 247 -10.37 -9.53 9.45
CA LEU A 247 -9.37 -10.48 9.95
C LEU A 247 -9.33 -11.79 9.15
N GLU A 248 -10.39 -12.13 8.40
CA GLU A 248 -10.44 -13.31 7.54
C GLU A 248 -9.48 -13.24 6.34
N TRP A 249 -8.97 -12.05 6.02
CA TRP A 249 -7.99 -11.81 4.96
C TRP A 249 -6.54 -11.76 5.46
N VAL A 250 -6.36 -11.84 6.78
CA VAL A 250 -5.09 -11.75 7.49
C VAL A 250 -4.51 -13.16 7.68
N SER A 251 -3.24 -13.26 8.09
CA SER A 251 -2.54 -14.52 8.26
C SER A 251 -3.30 -15.54 9.12
N ASP A 252 -3.10 -16.83 8.83
CA ASP A 252 -3.77 -17.92 9.55
C ASP A 252 -3.45 -17.89 11.05
N SER A 253 -2.27 -17.39 11.41
CA SER A 253 -1.88 -17.21 12.82
C SER A 253 -2.75 -16.19 13.53
N ILE A 254 -3.06 -15.07 12.87
CA ILE A 254 -3.90 -14.02 13.46
C ILE A 254 -5.35 -14.50 13.50
N ALA A 255 -5.83 -15.11 12.41
CA ALA A 255 -7.18 -15.69 12.36
C ALA A 255 -7.40 -16.71 13.49
N LYS A 256 -6.47 -17.65 13.68
CA LYS A 256 -6.53 -18.65 14.77
C LYS A 256 -6.45 -18.02 16.16
N SER A 257 -5.59 -17.02 16.36
CA SER A 257 -5.48 -16.32 17.64
C SER A 257 -6.79 -15.60 17.98
N PHE A 258 -7.46 -15.03 16.98
CA PHE A 258 -8.75 -14.38 17.16
C PHE A 258 -9.87 -15.40 17.46
N GLU A 259 -9.89 -16.54 16.76
CA GLU A 259 -10.85 -17.62 17.03
C GLU A 259 -10.73 -18.20 18.45
N GLN A 260 -9.50 -18.31 18.97
CA GLN A 260 -9.23 -18.92 20.28
C GLN A 260 -9.33 -17.94 21.45
N ASN A 261 -8.76 -16.74 21.30
CA ASN A 261 -8.60 -15.80 22.40
C ASN A 261 -9.53 -14.58 22.28
N HIS A 262 -10.26 -14.42 21.16
CA HIS A 262 -11.04 -13.22 20.81
C HIS A 262 -10.22 -11.92 20.85
N GLU A 263 -8.90 -12.03 20.68
CA GLU A 263 -7.99 -10.89 20.65
C GLU A 263 -7.75 -10.45 19.21
N ASN A 264 -8.11 -9.20 18.92
CA ASN A 264 -7.84 -8.58 17.62
C ASN A 264 -6.48 -7.84 17.71
N PRO A 265 -5.47 -8.22 16.91
CA PRO A 265 -4.13 -7.62 16.99
C PRO A 265 -4.07 -6.16 16.54
N PHE A 266 -5.10 -5.68 15.83
CA PHE A 266 -5.23 -4.28 15.44
C PHE A 266 -6.01 -3.44 16.46
N LEU A 267 -6.34 -3.99 17.64
CA LEU A 267 -6.69 -3.21 18.83
C LEU A 267 -5.41 -2.69 19.48
N LEU A 268 -4.83 -1.68 18.84
CA LEU A 268 -3.57 -1.05 19.22
C LEU A 268 -3.73 -0.31 20.55
N LYS A 269 -2.76 -0.50 21.45
CA LYS A 269 -2.70 0.16 22.76
C LYS A 269 -1.68 1.28 22.79
N HIS A 270 -0.59 1.14 22.03
CA HIS A 270 0.55 2.07 22.07
C HIS A 270 0.56 3.07 20.91
N VAL A 271 -0.13 2.76 19.81
CA VAL A 271 -0.19 3.61 18.61
C VAL A 271 -1.40 4.54 18.66
N GLY A 272 -1.15 5.85 18.74
CA GLY A 272 -2.16 6.89 18.56
C GLY A 272 -2.38 7.22 17.09
N PHE A 273 -3.58 7.68 16.74
CA PHE A 273 -3.92 8.11 15.38
C PHE A 273 -3.99 9.62 15.31
N CYS A 274 -3.40 10.19 14.26
CA CYS A 274 -3.51 11.61 13.94
C CYS A 274 -3.95 11.75 12.49
N ILE A 275 -4.91 12.64 12.22
CA ILE A 275 -5.40 12.92 10.86
C ILE A 275 -4.97 14.29 10.35
N SER A 276 -4.31 15.07 11.20
CA SER A 276 -3.80 16.40 10.88
C SER A 276 -2.47 16.65 11.57
N LYS A 277 -1.63 17.48 10.95
CA LYS A 277 -0.37 17.92 11.56
C LYS A 277 -0.60 18.68 12.88
N SER A 278 -1.67 19.47 12.97
CA SER A 278 -2.06 20.16 14.19
C SER A 278 -2.31 19.22 15.38
N GLU A 279 -2.82 18.01 15.15
CA GLU A 279 -2.97 17.03 16.24
C GLU A 279 -1.62 16.53 16.73
N LEU A 280 -0.67 16.33 15.82
CA LEU A 280 0.70 15.96 16.17
C LEU A 280 1.43 17.08 16.91
N ASP A 281 1.23 18.33 16.51
CA ASP A 281 1.85 19.50 17.16
C ASP A 281 1.35 19.71 18.59
N ASN A 282 0.12 19.28 18.89
CA ASN A 282 -0.46 19.30 20.24
C ASN A 282 -0.08 18.07 21.09
N ALA A 283 0.68 17.12 20.54
CA ALA A 283 1.12 15.94 21.26
C ALA A 283 2.15 16.31 22.35
N PRO A 284 2.31 15.46 23.39
CA PRO A 284 3.28 15.73 24.45
C PRO A 284 4.71 15.99 23.93
N ASP A 285 5.37 16.95 24.56
CA ASP A 285 6.79 17.23 24.34
C ASP A 285 7.65 16.01 24.71
N GLY A 286 8.70 15.80 23.92
CA GLY A 286 9.63 14.69 24.11
C GLY A 286 9.78 13.77 22.89
N PRO A 287 10.69 12.80 22.98
CA PRO A 287 11.01 11.88 21.88
C PRO A 287 9.80 11.01 21.54
N LYS A 288 9.49 10.96 20.24
CA LYS A 288 8.31 10.26 19.70
C LYS A 288 8.63 9.55 18.39
N VAL A 289 7.82 8.54 18.07
CA VAL A 289 7.87 7.84 16.79
C VAL A 289 6.65 8.25 15.96
N VAL A 290 6.86 8.66 14.71
CA VAL A 290 5.77 9.02 13.80
C VAL A 290 5.89 8.20 12.52
N LEU A 291 4.87 7.39 12.24
CA LEU A 291 4.64 6.77 10.95
C LEU A 291 3.78 7.74 10.12
N ALA A 292 4.37 8.38 9.11
CA ALA A 292 3.73 9.46 8.35
C ALA A 292 3.48 9.06 6.90
N SER A 293 2.37 9.54 6.32
CA SER A 293 1.98 9.22 4.94
C SER A 293 3.02 9.64 3.90
N MET A 294 3.07 8.86 2.83
CA MET A 294 3.92 9.00 1.63
C MET A 294 5.36 8.51 1.85
N ALA A 295 5.64 7.29 1.43
CA ALA A 295 6.99 6.71 1.57
C ALA A 295 8.08 7.44 0.76
N SER A 296 7.72 8.14 -0.32
CA SER A 296 8.65 8.82 -1.21
C SER A 296 9.08 10.22 -0.77
N LEU A 297 8.44 10.80 0.25
CA LEU A 297 8.68 12.19 0.69
C LEU A 297 8.40 13.27 -0.38
N GLU A 298 7.71 12.95 -1.48
CA GLU A 298 7.36 13.94 -2.51
C GLU A 298 6.24 14.88 -2.03
N VAL A 299 5.27 14.33 -1.31
CA VAL A 299 4.10 15.05 -0.75
C VAL A 299 3.70 14.42 0.59
N GLY A 300 2.69 14.96 1.26
CA GLY A 300 2.09 14.39 2.47
C GLY A 300 2.87 14.69 3.76
N PHE A 301 2.42 14.09 4.87
CA PHE A 301 2.93 14.46 6.19
C PHE A 301 4.38 14.07 6.42
N SER A 302 4.86 13.01 5.77
CA SER A 302 6.26 12.60 5.90
C SER A 302 7.22 13.66 5.36
N HIS A 303 6.89 14.31 4.24
CA HIS A 303 7.65 15.44 3.69
C HIS A 303 7.71 16.60 4.69
N ASP A 304 6.55 17.01 5.22
CA ASP A 304 6.44 18.14 6.14
C ASP A 304 7.25 17.92 7.42
N ILE A 305 7.16 16.71 8.01
CA ILE A 305 7.91 16.36 9.21
C ILE A 305 9.41 16.21 8.88
N PHE A 306 9.75 15.66 7.72
CA PHE A 306 11.14 15.51 7.30
C PHE A 306 11.84 16.87 7.24
N VAL A 307 11.21 17.88 6.62
CA VAL A 307 11.77 19.23 6.51
C VAL A 307 12.02 19.85 7.89
N GLU A 308 11.12 19.64 8.85
CA GLU A 308 11.27 20.16 10.22
C GLU A 308 12.35 19.43 11.00
N TRP A 309 12.36 18.10 10.94
CA TRP A 309 13.18 17.26 11.80
C TRP A 309 14.58 17.01 11.26
N ALA A 310 14.82 17.23 9.96
CA ALA A 310 16.13 17.00 9.32
C ALA A 310 17.25 17.90 9.85
N THR A 311 16.91 19.00 10.53
CA THR A 311 17.90 19.95 11.07
C THR A 311 18.56 19.48 12.38
N ASP A 312 17.93 18.56 13.11
CA ASP A 312 18.48 18.03 14.37
C ASP A 312 19.10 16.63 14.14
N ALA A 313 20.41 16.54 14.37
CA ALA A 313 21.19 15.32 14.21
C ALA A 313 20.82 14.19 15.19
N LYS A 314 20.01 14.46 16.23
CA LYS A 314 19.46 13.43 17.11
C LYS A 314 18.31 12.68 16.47
N ASN A 315 17.60 13.31 15.54
CA ASN A 315 16.46 12.69 14.88
C ASN A 315 16.92 11.61 13.91
N LEU A 316 16.04 10.63 13.70
CA LEU A 316 16.28 9.52 12.80
C LEU A 316 15.14 9.41 11.80
N VAL A 317 15.49 9.25 10.53
CA VAL A 317 14.53 8.94 9.46
C VAL A 317 14.80 7.51 9.00
N LEU A 318 13.80 6.63 9.13
CA LEU A 318 13.89 5.22 8.79
C LEU A 318 13.04 4.91 7.54
N PHE A 319 13.71 4.73 6.41
CA PHE A 319 13.07 4.24 5.20
C PHE A 319 12.86 2.73 5.27
N THR A 320 11.61 2.30 5.14
CA THR A 320 11.23 0.89 5.25
C THR A 320 10.99 0.23 3.89
N GLU A 321 11.03 1.03 2.82
CA GLU A 321 10.87 0.62 1.43
C GLU A 321 11.92 1.29 0.54
N ARG A 322 12.13 0.73 -0.65
CA ARG A 322 12.97 1.36 -1.68
C ARG A 322 12.10 2.37 -2.45
N GLY A 323 12.56 3.62 -2.52
CA GLY A 323 11.86 4.67 -3.26
C GLY A 323 11.79 4.42 -4.77
N GLN A 324 10.81 5.03 -5.42
CA GLN A 324 10.77 5.18 -6.88
C GLN A 324 11.85 6.19 -7.29
N ILE A 325 13.01 5.73 -7.75
CA ILE A 325 14.03 6.65 -8.24
C ILE A 325 13.63 7.08 -9.66
N CYS A 326 12.95 8.22 -9.79
CA CYS A 326 12.91 8.94 -11.06
C CYS A 326 14.34 9.36 -11.39
N SER A 327 14.83 8.99 -12.58
CA SER A 327 16.11 9.52 -13.06
C SER A 327 15.93 11.00 -13.34
N ALA A 328 16.34 11.85 -12.40
CA ALA A 328 16.72 13.21 -12.74
C ALA A 328 18.06 13.14 -13.46
N LEU A 329 18.04 13.15 -14.79
CA LEU A 329 19.16 13.55 -15.63
C LEU A 329 18.66 14.48 -16.74
#